data_AF-A0A7V6MYQ0-F1
#
_entry.id   AF-A0A7V6MYQ0-F1
#
_cell.length_a   1.000
_cell.length_b   1.000
_cell.length_c   1.000
_cell.angle_alpha   90.00
_cell.angle_beta   90.00
_cell.angle_gamma   90.00
#
_symmetry.space_group_name_H-M   'P 1'
#
loop_
_entity.id
_entity.type
_entity.pdbx_description
1 polymer ?
#
loop_
_entity_poly.entity_id
_entity_poly.type
_entity_poly.pdbx_seq_one_letter_code
_entity_poly.pdbx_strand_id
1 'polypeptide(L)'
;QNAFHEVDTYTSLNKQYRMLKLILMFYEESKKAIDHGVVFSEIENLPVRERIARVKYSDEKDIKIFDQVESELKKQLETLMEGGEAE
;
A
#
# COMPACT_ATOMS: atom_id res chain seq x y z
N GLN A 1 -4.17 14.92 3.44
CA GLN A 1 -3.55 16.21 3.73
C GLN A 1 -4.21 16.81 4.95
N ASN A 2 -3.43 17.02 6.01
CA ASN A 2 -3.81 17.68 7.24
C ASN A 2 -2.96 18.94 7.38
N ALA A 3 -3.56 20.11 7.17
CA ALA A 3 -2.86 21.39 7.20
C ALA A 3 -2.15 21.70 8.53
N PHE A 4 -2.58 21.08 9.63
CA PHE A 4 -2.00 21.26 10.97
C PHE A 4 -0.90 20.25 11.32
N HIS A 5 -0.66 19.24 10.47
CA HIS A 5 0.39 18.25 10.71
C HIS A 5 1.70 18.70 10.06
N GLU A 6 2.80 18.74 10.82
CA GLU A 6 4.09 19.28 10.36
C GLU A 6 4.58 18.69 9.02
N VAL A 7 4.35 17.38 8.81
CA VAL A 7 4.78 16.66 7.60
C VAL A 7 3.70 16.56 6.50
N ASP A 8 2.41 16.58 6.85
CA ASP A 8 1.30 16.40 5.89
C ASP A 8 0.62 17.76 5.56
N THR A 9 1.22 18.87 6.00
CA THR A 9 0.83 20.24 5.63
C THR A 9 1.23 20.55 4.19
N TYR A 10 2.36 20.00 3.73
CA TYR A 10 2.88 20.11 2.37
C TYR A 10 3.34 18.74 1.87
N THR A 11 3.24 18.50 0.57
CA THR A 11 3.72 17.25 -0.04
C THR A 11 4.30 17.57 -1.42
N SER A 12 5.55 17.22 -1.66
CA SER A 12 6.22 17.42 -2.95
C SER A 12 5.55 16.62 -4.07
N LEU A 13 5.72 17.06 -5.33
CA LEU A 13 5.21 16.31 -6.49
C LEU A 13 5.75 14.87 -6.54
N ASN A 14 7.01 14.66 -6.14
CA ASN A 14 7.58 13.32 -6.10
C ASN A 14 6.85 12.45 -5.08
N LYS A 15 6.66 12.95 -3.85
CA LYS A 15 5.94 12.21 -2.81
C LYS A 15 4.47 11.98 -3.17
N GLN A 16 3.80 12.96 -3.78
CA GLN A 16 2.44 12.79 -4.32
C GLN A 16 2.36 11.66 -5.35
N TYR A 17 3.30 11.64 -6.32
CA TYR A 17 3.37 10.58 -7.32
C TYR A 17 3.59 9.21 -6.67
N ARG A 18 4.53 9.09 -5.72
CA ARG A 18 4.81 7.83 -5.02
C ARG A 18 3.59 7.33 -4.23
N MET A 19 2.87 8.22 -3.55
CA MET A 19 1.63 7.89 -2.83
C MET A 19 0.55 7.38 -3.78
N LEU A 20 0.29 8.09 -4.88
CA LEU A 20 -0.71 7.70 -5.85
C LEU A 20 -0.37 6.35 -6.50
N LYS A 21 0.90 6.18 -6.91
CA LYS A 21 1.40 4.90 -7.45
C LYS A 21 1.14 3.76 -6.48
N LEU A 22 1.43 3.94 -5.20
CA LEU A 22 1.24 2.92 -4.18
C LEU A 22 -0.25 2.56 -3.98
N ILE A 23 -1.14 3.55 -3.98
CA ILE A 23 -2.60 3.34 -3.91
C ILE A 23 -3.09 2.53 -5.12
N LEU A 24 -2.66 2.90 -6.33
CA LEU A 24 -3.04 2.20 -7.55
C LEU A 24 -2.46 0.78 -7.58
N MET A 25 -1.22 0.59 -7.12
CA MET A 25 -0.63 -0.74 -7.01
C MET A 25 -1.42 -1.64 -6.06
N PHE A 26 -1.84 -1.14 -4.90
CA PHE A 26 -2.70 -1.91 -3.99
C PHE A 26 -4.00 -2.32 -4.67
N TYR A 27 -4.64 -1.41 -5.40
CA TYR A 27 -5.86 -1.72 -6.16
C TYR A 27 -5.65 -2.80 -7.22
N GLU A 28 -4.62 -2.66 -8.05
CA GLU A 28 -4.31 -3.60 -9.13
C GLU A 28 -3.97 -5.00 -8.59
N GLU A 29 -3.09 -5.08 -7.60
CA GLU A 29 -2.69 -6.37 -7.02
C GLU A 29 -3.83 -7.01 -6.21
N SER A 30 -4.64 -6.22 -5.50
CA SER A 30 -5.83 -6.74 -4.81
C SER A 30 -6.84 -7.33 -5.79
N LYS A 31 -7.04 -6.66 -6.94
CA LYS A 31 -7.93 -7.18 -7.98
C LYS A 31 -7.42 -8.51 -8.53
N LYS A 32 -6.12 -8.64 -8.79
CA LYS A 32 -5.52 -9.92 -9.19
C LYS A 32 -5.74 -11.00 -8.14
N ALA A 33 -5.54 -10.69 -6.85
CA ALA A 33 -5.77 -11.66 -5.78
C ALA A 33 -7.23 -12.16 -5.73
N ILE A 34 -8.20 -11.26 -5.90
CA ILE A 34 -9.63 -11.63 -6.02
C ILE A 34 -9.87 -12.52 -7.23
N ASP A 35 -9.27 -12.19 -8.39
CA ASP A 35 -9.37 -13.00 -9.61
C ASP A 35 -8.74 -14.40 -9.43
N HIS A 36 -7.83 -14.57 -8.46
CA HIS A 36 -7.23 -15.86 -8.06
C HIS A 36 -7.98 -16.56 -6.89
N GLY A 37 -9.16 -16.07 -6.50
CA GLY A 37 -10.00 -16.71 -5.48
C GLY A 37 -9.75 -16.27 -4.05
N VAL A 38 -8.85 -15.32 -3.79
CA VAL A 38 -8.63 -14.80 -2.44
C VAL A 38 -9.89 -14.08 -1.95
N VAL A 39 -10.29 -14.35 -0.71
CA VAL A 39 -11.49 -13.74 -0.12
C VAL A 39 -11.22 -12.27 0.19
N PHE A 40 -12.14 -11.39 -0.19
CA PHE A 40 -11.99 -9.94 0.03
C PHE A 40 -11.67 -9.57 1.48
N SER A 41 -12.24 -10.26 2.47
CA SER A 41 -11.95 -9.99 3.89
C SER A 41 -10.49 -10.24 4.26
N GLU A 42 -9.79 -11.14 3.59
CA GLU A 42 -8.36 -11.37 3.84
C GLU A 42 -7.51 -10.21 3.32
N ILE A 43 -7.85 -9.70 2.13
CA ILE A 43 -7.23 -8.51 1.54
C ILE A 43 -7.51 -7.26 2.39
N GLU A 44 -8.75 -7.12 2.86
CA GLU A 44 -9.17 -6.01 3.72
C GLU A 44 -8.37 -6.00 5.04
N ASN A 45 -8.02 -7.16 5.59
CA ASN A 45 -7.28 -7.25 6.84
C ASN A 45 -5.76 -7.18 6.68
N LEU A 46 -5.25 -6.93 5.46
CA LEU A 46 -3.80 -6.84 5.24
C LEU A 46 -3.15 -5.70 6.04
N PRO A 47 -2.12 -5.98 6.87
CA PRO A 47 -1.41 -4.96 7.65
C PRO A 47 -0.81 -3.84 6.80
N VAL A 48 -0.43 -4.13 5.55
CA VAL A 48 0.16 -3.12 4.65
C VAL A 48 -0.78 -1.94 4.38
N ARG A 49 -2.12 -2.12 4.48
CA ARG A 49 -3.10 -1.04 4.26
C ARG A 49 -2.89 0.13 5.21
N GLU A 50 -2.60 -0.16 6.47
CA GLU A 50 -2.31 0.88 7.46
C GLU A 50 -1.00 1.61 7.13
N ARG A 51 0.02 0.87 6.67
CA ARG A 51 1.28 1.48 6.24
C ARG A 51 1.07 2.42 5.07
N ILE A 52 0.31 2.01 4.04
CA ILE A 52 -0.07 2.84 2.90
C ILE A 52 -0.78 4.12 3.37
N ALA A 53 -1.71 4.03 4.32
CA ALA A 53 -2.40 5.20 4.85
C ALA A 53 -1.47 6.17 5.61
N ARG A 54 -0.44 5.65 6.28
CA ARG A 54 0.48 6.42 7.13
C ARG A 54 1.68 7.02 6.38
N VAL A 55 1.97 6.62 5.13
CA VAL A 55 3.12 7.18 4.37
C VAL A 55 3.03 8.70 4.15
N LYS A 56 1.84 9.28 4.25
CA LYS A 56 1.65 10.75 4.21
C LYS A 56 2.42 11.48 5.33
N TYR A 57 2.62 10.82 6.46
CA TYR A 57 3.35 11.36 7.61
C TYR A 57 4.87 11.13 7.56
N SER A 58 5.38 10.45 6.52
CA SER A 58 6.81 10.20 6.33
C SER A 58 7.53 11.47 5.85
N ASP A 59 8.76 11.70 6.33
CA ASP A 59 9.58 12.83 5.88
C ASP A 59 9.83 12.78 4.37
N GLU A 60 9.94 13.95 3.72
CA GLU A 60 10.23 14.07 2.28
C GLU A 60 11.56 13.43 1.89
N LYS A 61 12.52 13.33 2.82
CA LYS A 61 13.82 12.70 2.59
C LYS A 61 13.76 11.17 2.63
N ASP A 62 12.73 10.61 3.26
CA ASP A 62 12.59 9.17 3.50
C ASP A 62 11.87 8.44 2.37
N ILE A 63 12.20 8.76 1.11
CA ILE A 63 11.56 8.17 -0.08
C ILE A 63 11.68 6.64 -0.15
N LYS A 64 12.70 6.06 0.50
CA LYS A 64 12.90 4.60 0.58
C LYS A 64 11.74 3.88 1.26
N ILE A 65 10.93 4.56 2.08
CA ILE A 65 9.76 3.95 2.72
C ILE A 65 8.76 3.46 1.68
N PHE A 66 8.63 4.15 0.55
CA PHE A 66 7.74 3.72 -0.53
C PHE A 66 8.21 2.40 -1.14
N ASP A 67 9.52 2.22 -1.35
CA ASP A 67 10.07 0.96 -1.87
C ASP A 67 9.80 -0.21 -0.90
N GLN A 68 9.91 0.05 0.40
CA GLN A 68 9.62 -0.94 1.45
C GLN A 68 8.14 -1.32 1.47
N VAL A 69 7.23 -0.33 1.41
CA VAL A 69 5.79 -0.59 1.43
C VAL A 69 5.33 -1.27 0.13
N GLU A 70 5.91 -0.90 -1.02
CA GLU A 70 5.68 -1.57 -2.31
C GLU A 70 6.11 -3.06 -2.25
N SER A 71 7.26 -3.35 -1.64
CA SER A 71 7.75 -4.72 -1.45
C SER A 71 6.87 -5.54 -0.51
N GLU A 72 6.50 -4.98 0.64
CA GLU A 72 5.61 -5.64 1.58
C GLU A 72 4.22 -5.89 1.03
N LEU A 73 3.69 -4.96 0.24
CA LEU A 73 2.41 -5.10 -0.45
C LEU A 73 2.42 -6.34 -1.34
N LYS A 74 3.41 -6.45 -2.22
CA LYS A 74 3.55 -7.59 -3.12
C LYS A 74 3.67 -8.90 -2.36
N LYS A 75 4.57 -8.93 -1.38
CA LYS A 75 4.80 -10.14 -0.58
C LYS A 75 3.54 -10.61 0.15
N GLN A 76 2.79 -9.69 0.77
CA GLN A 76 1.57 -10.03 1.50
C GLN A 76 0.47 -10.57 0.57
N LEU A 77 0.29 -9.97 -0.60
CA LEU A 77 -0.69 -10.44 -1.58
C LEU A 77 -0.27 -11.77 -2.24
N GLU A 78 1.01 -11.95 -2.56
CA GLU A 78 1.56 -13.22 -3.03
C GLU A 78 1.31 -14.35 -2.01
N THR A 79 1.56 -14.11 -0.73
CA THR A 79 1.27 -15.09 0.33
C THR A 79 -0.22 -15.44 0.42
N LEU A 80 -1.13 -14.47 0.23
CA LEU A 80 -2.57 -14.77 0.21
C LEU A 80 -2.96 -15.60 -1.03
N MET A 81 -2.38 -15.31 -2.19
CA MET A 81 -2.65 -16.08 -3.41
C MET A 81 -2.13 -17.52 -3.33
N GLU A 82 -0.95 -17.74 -2.75
CA GLU A 82 -0.40 -19.08 -2.49
C GLU A 82 -1.25 -19.88 -1.48
N GLY A 83 -1.83 -19.20 -0.48
CA GLY A 83 -2.73 -19.80 0.51
C GLY A 83 -4.15 -20.06 -0.01
N GLY A 84 -4.59 -19.31 -1.02
CA GLY A 84 -5.93 -19.40 -1.62
C GLY A 84 -6.13 -20.54 -2.63
N GLU A 85 -5.07 -21.24 -3.04
CA GLU A 85 -5.17 -22.42 -3.92
C GLU A 85 -5.74 -23.68 -3.23
N ALA A 86 -6.17 -23.57 -1.97
CA ALA A 86 -6.68 -24.67 -1.17
C ALA A 86 -8.18 -24.54 -0.84
N GLU A 87 -9.04 -24.38 -1.86
CA GLU A 87 -10.49 -24.71 -1.76
C GLU A 87 -11.05 -25.25 -3.09
#